data_AF-A0A7W9AHX3-F1
#
_entry.id   AF-A0A7W9AHX3-F1
#
_cell.length_a   1.000
_cell.length_b   1.000
_cell.length_c   1.000
_cell.angle_alpha   90.00
_cell.angle_beta   90.00
_cell.angle_gamma   90.00
#
_symmetry.space_group_name_H-M   'P 1'
#
loop_
_entity.id
_entity.type
_entity.pdbx_description
1 polymer ?
#
loop_
_entity_poly.entity_id
_entity_poly.type
_entity_poly.pdbx_seq_one_letter_code
_entity_poly.pdbx_strand_id
1 'polypeptide(L)'
;MKPPPRGSSIDMLSVPCPYCGPRDETEFVNGGEGHVDRPVPPEAVGDADWAAYLFFHDNPKGHLRERWLHAFGCRRWFHAIRSTADHAIALTYPIDAKPDFPA
;
A
#
# COMPACT_ATOMS: atom_id res chain seq x y z
N MET A 1 -32.83 10.95 -19.06
CA MET A 1 -31.65 10.36 -18.39
C MET A 1 -31.75 8.86 -18.55
N LYS A 2 -30.85 8.21 -19.31
CA LYS A 2 -30.93 6.76 -19.58
C LYS A 2 -30.25 6.02 -18.41
N PRO A 3 -30.87 5.02 -17.80
CA PRO A 3 -30.23 4.28 -16.71
C PRO A 3 -28.98 3.55 -17.25
N PRO A 4 -27.93 3.36 -16.43
CA PRO A 4 -26.75 2.62 -16.83
C PRO A 4 -27.13 1.17 -17.20
N PRO A 5 -26.40 0.55 -18.15
CA PRO A 5 -26.66 -0.83 -18.54
C PRO A 5 -26.49 -1.75 -17.32
N ARG A 6 -27.46 -2.66 -17.13
CA ARG A 6 -27.36 -3.76 -16.16
C ARG A 6 -26.22 -4.68 -16.61
N GLY A 7 -25.05 -4.55 -15.96
CA GLY A 7 -23.89 -5.39 -16.26
C GLY A 7 -22.51 -4.75 -16.01
N SER A 8 -22.41 -3.46 -15.64
CA SER A 8 -21.14 -2.92 -15.16
C SER A 8 -20.96 -3.33 -13.70
N SER A 9 -20.37 -4.49 -13.46
CA SER A 9 -19.61 -4.70 -12.23
C SER A 9 -18.65 -3.50 -12.11
N ILE A 10 -18.73 -2.76 -11.02
CA ILE A 10 -17.60 -1.89 -10.67
C ILE A 10 -16.55 -2.89 -10.22
N ASP A 11 -15.60 -3.21 -11.09
CA ASP A 11 -14.49 -4.09 -10.77
C ASP A 11 -13.56 -3.33 -9.83
N MET A 12 -13.87 -3.44 -8.55
CA MET A 12 -13.16 -2.86 -7.43
C MET A 12 -11.97 -3.75 -7.08
N LEU A 13 -10.80 -3.18 -6.78
CA LEU A 13 -9.59 -3.97 -6.53
C LEU A 13 -9.79 -4.92 -5.34
N SER A 14 -9.49 -6.20 -5.53
CA SER A 14 -9.48 -7.18 -4.44
C SER A 14 -8.12 -7.20 -3.75
N VAL A 15 -8.08 -6.75 -2.49
CA VAL A 15 -6.86 -6.68 -1.66
C VAL A 15 -6.81 -7.89 -0.71
N PRO A 16 -5.81 -8.79 -0.84
CA PRO A 16 -5.66 -9.93 0.06
C PRO A 16 -5.10 -9.51 1.43
N CYS A 17 -5.94 -9.27 2.43
CA CYS A 17 -5.47 -9.01 3.78
C CYS A 17 -4.82 -10.28 4.36
N PRO A 18 -3.57 -10.24 4.86
CA PRO A 18 -2.90 -11.43 5.42
C PRO A 18 -3.62 -12.06 6.61
N TYR A 19 -4.56 -11.33 7.22
CA TYR A 19 -5.30 -11.75 8.41
C TYR A 19 -6.76 -12.07 8.14
N CYS A 20 -7.35 -11.49 7.08
CA CYS A 20 -8.80 -11.58 6.81
C CYS A 20 -9.14 -12.17 5.43
N GLY A 21 -8.13 -12.45 4.60
CA GLY A 21 -8.30 -12.88 3.23
C GLY A 21 -8.67 -11.74 2.26
N PRO A 22 -9.06 -12.08 1.03
CA PRO A 22 -9.45 -11.11 0.00
C PRO A 22 -10.65 -10.27 0.41
N ARG A 23 -10.54 -8.95 0.25
CA ARG A 23 -11.59 -7.96 0.51
C ARG A 23 -11.56 -6.85 -0.53
N ASP A 24 -12.62 -6.08 -0.58
CA ASP A 24 -12.77 -4.94 -1.48
C ASP A 24 -11.86 -3.77 -1.06
N GLU A 25 -11.21 -3.08 -2.00
CA GLU A 25 -10.30 -1.97 -1.68
C GLU A 25 -10.94 -0.84 -0.88
N THR A 26 -12.27 -0.65 -0.97
CA THR A 26 -12.97 0.35 -0.17
C THR A 26 -12.92 0.06 1.34
N GLU A 27 -12.58 -1.16 1.75
CA GLU A 27 -12.34 -1.50 3.15
C GLU A 27 -10.99 -0.97 3.67
N PHE A 28 -10.12 -0.45 2.81
CA PHE A 28 -8.73 -0.16 3.13
C PHE A 28 -8.33 1.31 2.91
N VAL A 29 -7.24 1.69 3.59
CA VAL A 29 -6.53 2.96 3.37
C VAL A 29 -5.13 2.65 2.87
N ASN A 30 -4.75 3.21 1.73
CA ASN A 30 -3.39 3.16 1.21
C ASN A 30 -2.51 4.16 1.99
N GLY A 31 -1.37 3.68 2.50
CA GLY A 31 -0.40 4.46 3.29
C GLY A 31 0.87 4.84 2.54
N GLY A 32 0.86 4.77 1.20
CA GLY A 32 2.01 5.05 0.36
C GLY A 32 3.11 4.00 0.47
N GLU A 33 4.34 4.42 0.22
CA GLU A 33 5.54 3.58 0.24
C GLU A 33 5.71 2.80 1.55
N GLY A 34 6.10 1.54 1.45
CA GLY A 34 6.48 0.68 2.56
C GLY A 34 7.98 0.69 2.84
N HIS A 35 8.38 0.17 4.00
CA HIS A 35 9.79 0.12 4.44
C HIS A 35 10.47 1.48 4.60
N VAL A 36 9.68 2.56 4.80
CA VAL A 36 10.19 3.89 5.18
C VAL A 36 10.18 4.02 6.69
N ASP A 37 11.33 3.79 7.32
CA ASP A 37 11.50 3.90 8.76
C ASP A 37 11.75 5.35 9.18
N ARG A 38 11.18 5.74 10.32
CA ARG A 38 11.47 7.04 10.93
C ARG A 38 12.90 7.06 11.46
N PRO A 39 13.74 8.02 11.07
CA PRO A 39 15.06 8.20 11.66
C PRO A 39 14.98 8.44 13.18
N VAL A 40 15.83 7.75 13.95
CA VAL A 40 15.91 7.87 15.42
C VAL A 40 17.36 8.00 15.90
N PRO A 41 17.65 8.83 16.92
CA PRO A 41 16.73 9.78 17.55
C PRO A 41 16.48 11.02 16.66
N PRO A 42 15.25 11.54 16.53
CA PRO A 42 14.91 12.61 15.58
C PRO A 42 15.75 13.89 15.75
N GLU A 43 16.13 14.23 16.98
CA GLU A 43 16.93 15.41 17.33
C GLU A 43 18.38 15.35 16.84
N ALA A 44 18.86 14.16 16.43
CA ALA A 44 20.20 13.97 15.90
C ALA A 44 20.25 13.99 14.37
N VAL A 45 19.10 14.14 13.70
CA VAL A 45 18.98 14.09 12.24
C VAL A 45 19.11 15.50 11.69
N GLY A 46 19.99 15.70 10.70
CA GLY A 46 20.14 17.00 10.05
C GLY A 46 18.92 17.36 9.20
N ASP A 47 18.67 18.66 9.00
CA ASP A 47 17.49 19.17 8.27
C ASP A 47 17.30 18.53 6.89
N ALA A 48 18.38 18.28 6.15
CA ALA A 48 18.33 17.67 4.82
C ALA A 48 17.81 16.23 4.87
N ASP A 49 18.33 15.41 5.79
CA ASP A 49 17.90 14.02 5.97
C ASP A 49 16.49 13.95 6.56
N TRP A 50 16.14 14.91 7.43
CA TRP A 50 14.80 15.04 7.98
C TRP A 50 13.79 15.41 6.90
N ALA A 51 14.13 16.35 6.01
CA ALA A 51 13.32 16.70 4.85
C ALA A 51 13.17 15.53 3.88
N ALA A 52 14.24 14.75 3.66
CA ALA A 52 14.19 13.52 2.87
C ALA A 52 13.14 12.55 3.42
N TYR A 53 13.19 12.26 4.73
CA TYR A 53 12.21 11.41 5.40
C TYR A 53 10.76 11.93 5.35
N LEU A 54 10.56 13.25 5.50
CA LEU A 54 9.22 13.84 5.55
C LEU A 54 8.54 13.96 4.18
N PHE A 55 9.31 14.18 3.11
CA PHE A 55 8.76 14.64 1.84
C PHE A 55 9.14 13.80 0.62
N PHE A 56 10.16 12.95 0.70
CA PHE A 56 10.61 12.15 -0.42
C PHE A 56 10.16 10.70 -0.26
N HIS A 57 9.55 10.18 -1.32
CA HIS A 57 9.08 8.81 -1.43
C HIS A 57 9.31 8.28 -2.84
N ASP A 58 9.55 6.97 -2.94
CA ASP A 58 9.62 6.31 -4.24
C ASP A 58 8.24 6.29 -4.92
N ASN A 59 8.21 6.62 -6.21
CA ASN A 59 7.00 6.61 -7.04
C ASN A 59 7.27 5.94 -8.41
N PRO A 60 7.63 4.65 -8.43
CA PRO A 60 7.93 3.94 -9.66
C PRO A 60 6.66 3.67 -10.46
N LYS A 61 6.78 3.70 -11.79
CA LYS A 61 5.81 3.06 -12.69
C LYS A 61 6.18 1.58 -12.81
N GLY A 62 5.44 0.72 -12.13
CA GLY A 62 5.77 -0.70 -11.99
C GLY A 62 5.47 -1.20 -10.59
N HIS A 63 6.18 -2.21 -10.12
CA HIS A 63 5.97 -2.74 -8.77
C HIS A 63 6.43 -1.74 -7.70
N LEU A 64 5.51 -1.39 -6.80
CA LEU A 64 5.77 -0.62 -5.60
C LEU A 64 5.45 -1.48 -4.38
N ARG A 65 6.35 -1.46 -3.39
CA ARG A 65 6.06 -1.95 -2.03
C ARG A 65 5.28 -0.86 -1.30
N GLU A 66 4.00 -1.10 -1.07
CA GLU A 66 3.09 -0.15 -0.44
C GLU A 66 2.70 -0.63 0.96
N ARG A 67 2.17 0.30 1.78
CA ARG A 67 1.48 0.00 3.04
C ARG A 67 -0.02 0.11 2.85
N TRP A 68 -0.74 -0.81 3.47
CA TRP A 68 -2.20 -0.83 3.47
C TRP A 68 -2.72 -1.07 4.88
N LEU A 69 -3.73 -0.31 5.28
CA LEU A 69 -4.47 -0.47 6.54
C LEU A 69 -5.85 -1.02 6.23
N HIS A 70 -6.22 -2.16 6.84
CA HIS A 70 -7.58 -2.71 6.75
C HIS A 70 -8.54 -1.95 7.68
N ALA A 71 -8.84 -0.69 7.33
CA ALA A 71 -9.53 0.28 8.16
C ALA A 71 -10.93 -0.17 8.59
N PHE A 72 -11.68 -0.80 7.69
CA PHE A 72 -13.03 -1.30 7.95
C PHE A 72 -13.07 -2.81 8.27
N GLY A 73 -11.93 -3.39 8.66
CA GLY A 73 -11.80 -4.79 9.06
C GLY A 73 -10.90 -4.97 10.28
N CYS A 74 -9.78 -5.68 10.14
CA CYS A 74 -8.93 -6.01 11.29
C CYS A 74 -8.14 -4.82 11.87
N ARG A 75 -8.14 -3.67 11.19
CA ARG A 75 -7.42 -2.44 11.58
C ARG A 75 -5.90 -2.64 11.75
N ARG A 76 -5.34 -3.59 11.00
CA ARG A 76 -3.90 -3.86 10.98
C ARG A 76 -3.27 -3.29 9.73
N TRP A 77 -2.06 -2.79 9.89
CA TRP A 77 -1.17 -2.46 8.79
C TRP A 77 -0.50 -3.72 8.25
N PHE A 78 -0.30 -3.75 6.94
CA PHE A 78 0.46 -4.77 6.23
C PHE A 78 1.06 -4.14 4.96
N HIS A 79 1.91 -4.89 4.28
CA HIS A 79 2.50 -4.46 3.02
C HIS A 79 1.88 -5.19 1.82
N ALA A 80 1.86 -4.52 0.68
CA ALA A 80 1.52 -5.11 -0.61
C ALA A 80 2.60 -4.79 -1.64
N ILE A 81 2.88 -5.71 -2.54
CA ILE A 81 3.62 -5.41 -3.78
C ILE A 81 2.58 -5.30 -4.87
N ARG A 82 2.36 -4.08 -5.36
CA ARG A 82 1.35 -3.77 -6.35
C ARG A 82 2.00 -3.09 -7.54
N SER A 83 1.62 -3.49 -8.74
CA SER A 83 1.97 -2.73 -9.94
C SER A 83 1.14 -1.44 -9.98
N THR A 84 1.81 -0.30 -10.00
CA THR A 84 1.19 1.03 -10.13
C THR A 84 0.73 1.32 -11.55
N ALA A 85 1.09 0.47 -12.53
CA ALA A 85 0.71 0.62 -13.92
C ALA A 85 -0.66 -0.01 -14.27
N ASP A 86 -1.02 -1.12 -13.62
CA ASP A 86 -2.22 -1.91 -13.91
C ASP A 86 -2.98 -2.37 -12.64
N HIS A 87 -2.52 -1.97 -11.46
CA HIS A 87 -3.09 -2.30 -10.15
C HIS A 87 -3.00 -3.77 -9.73
N ALA A 88 -2.31 -4.64 -10.48
CA ALA A 88 -2.14 -6.03 -10.09
C ALA A 88 -1.35 -6.16 -8.76
N ILE A 89 -1.93 -6.84 -7.78
CA ILE A 89 -1.25 -7.17 -6.52
C ILE A 89 -0.51 -8.50 -6.70
N ALA A 90 0.81 -8.45 -6.64
CA ALA A 90 1.66 -9.65 -6.74
C ALA A 90 1.72 -10.42 -5.42
N LEU A 91 1.77 -9.70 -4.29
CA LEU A 91 1.91 -10.30 -2.95
C LEU A 91 1.43 -9.34 -1.86
N THR A 92 0.88 -9.87 -0.77
CA THR A 92 0.70 -9.16 0.50
C THR A 92 1.40 -9.89 1.64
N TYR A 93 1.89 -9.15 2.62
CA TYR A 93 2.68 -9.71 3.72
C TYR A 93 2.58 -8.85 5.00
N PRO A 94 2.79 -9.45 6.19
CA PRO A 94 2.83 -8.73 7.47
C PRO A 94 3.84 -7.57 7.48
N ILE A 95 3.62 -6.59 8.37
CA ILE A 95 4.43 -5.35 8.45
C ILE A 95 5.90 -5.61 8.82
N ASP A 96 6.18 -6.71 9.51
CA ASP A 96 7.49 -7.12 10.00
C ASP A 96 8.23 -8.07 9.03
N ALA A 97 7.60 -8.43 7.92
CA ALA A 97 8.20 -9.27 6.89
C ALA A 97 8.80 -8.42 5.76
N LYS A 98 9.89 -8.91 5.16
CA LYS A 98 10.50 -8.32 3.96
C LYS A 98 10.85 -9.43 2.97
N PRO A 99 9.87 -9.93 2.20
CA PRO A 99 10.11 -11.01 1.25
C PRO A 99 11.01 -10.55 0.11
N ASP A 100 11.85 -11.47 -0.36
CA ASP A 100 12.58 -11.29 -1.61
C ASP A 100 11.58 -11.16 -2.76
N PHE A 101 11.66 -10.05 -3.49
CA PHE A 101 10.85 -9.79 -4.68
C PHE A 101 11.72 -9.05 -5.70
N PRO A 102 11.76 -9.51 -6.96
CA PRO A 102 12.57 -8.89 -8.00
C PRO A 102 12.17 -7.43 -8.20
N ALA A 103 13.17 -6.58 -8.48
CA ALA A 103 12.96 -5.19 -8.83
C ALA A 103 12.18 -5.06 -10.15
#